data_AF-A0A0K8Q126-F1
#
_entry.id   AF-A0A0K8Q126-F1
#
_cell.length_a   1.000
_cell.length_b   1.000
_cell.length_c   1.000
_cell.angle_alpha   90.00
_cell.angle_beta   90.00
_cell.angle_gamma   90.00
#
_symmetry.space_group_name_H-M   'P 1'
#
loop_
_entity.id
_entity.type
_entity.pdbx_description
1 polymer ?
#
loop_
_entity_poly.entity_id
_entity_poly.type
_entity_poly.pdbx_seq_one_letter_code
_entity_poly.pdbx_strand_id
1 'polypeptide(L)'
;MAFDLHELHLNSQVKIRLEGFVPYAGWEAPEGWEPGQPALVQTSLGQVIFNQTLPEDYPWVEAVADKGELSRIVNDLAERYPKVVTAATLDNLKDAGFYWATRSGVTVAISDIEVPKDKPQILAGYETMAAKIQGQYDKGLIDDDERRQELIEIWNKATNEIAQAMRDSLSPMNTINRMVSSGARGNWMQVRQIAGIRGLVANPKGEIIPRPIKSSYREGLSVLEYFIATHGARKGLADTALRTANSGYLTRRLVDVSQDVIVREEDCGTERGLVTPIAVLTPTASWCWTRTSRTARTPVPSPWMSLTPRARSWHRRELTAATLSSPSCSRPASPRSRSAPCSPVSPASAPAPCATAVRLPRVRPWTLVRPWVSSPRSPSVSPVPS
;
A
#
# COMPACT_ATOMS: atom_id res chain seq x y z
N MET A 1 29.40 -21.35 -2.40
CA MET A 1 30.52 -21.97 -1.66
C MET A 1 30.51 -21.60 -0.17
N ALA A 2 30.88 -20.37 0.22
CA ALA A 2 30.90 -20.00 1.66
C ALA A 2 29.52 -20.10 2.34
N PHE A 3 28.44 -19.78 1.61
CA PHE A 3 27.07 -20.00 2.09
C PHE A 3 26.75 -21.49 2.28
N ASP A 4 27.17 -22.35 1.35
CA ASP A 4 26.91 -23.80 1.41
C ASP A 4 27.69 -24.48 2.55
N LEU A 5 28.87 -23.95 2.87
CA LEU A 5 29.68 -24.37 4.02
C LEU A 5 29.18 -23.79 5.36
N HIS A 6 28.09 -22.99 5.36
CA HIS A 6 27.54 -22.30 6.53
C HIS A 6 28.50 -21.29 7.19
N GLU A 7 29.53 -20.84 6.48
CA GLU A 7 30.49 -19.84 6.96
C GLU A 7 29.98 -18.40 6.76
N LEU A 8 29.02 -18.22 5.83
CA LEU A 8 28.41 -16.93 5.51
C LEU A 8 26.88 -17.02 5.59
N HIS A 9 26.27 -16.15 6.39
CA HIS A 9 24.81 -16.01 6.41
C HIS A 9 24.33 -15.03 5.31
N LEU A 10 23.13 -15.26 4.75
CA LEU A 10 22.59 -14.49 3.61
C LEU A 10 22.53 -12.97 3.84
N ASN A 11 22.21 -12.57 5.07
CA ASN A 11 22.04 -11.17 5.44
C ASN A 11 23.31 -10.53 6.03
N SER A 12 24.42 -11.28 6.12
CA SER A 12 25.68 -10.74 6.63
C SER A 12 26.28 -9.74 5.65
N GLN A 13 26.76 -8.62 6.17
CA GLN A 13 27.43 -7.58 5.38
C GLN A 13 28.84 -8.03 5.03
N VAL A 14 29.13 -8.13 3.73
CA VAL A 14 30.42 -8.56 3.19
C VAL A 14 30.81 -7.69 2.00
N LYS A 15 32.09 -7.65 1.66
CA LYS A 15 32.57 -6.99 0.44
C LYS A 15 32.63 -8.04 -0.66
N ILE A 16 31.78 -7.89 -1.68
CA ILE A 16 31.70 -8.82 -2.81
C ILE A 16 32.18 -8.08 -4.05
N ARG A 17 33.03 -8.75 -4.84
CA ARG A 17 33.40 -8.30 -6.18
C ARG A 17 32.26 -8.65 -7.14
N LEU A 18 31.66 -7.64 -7.76
CA LEU A 18 30.55 -7.80 -8.71
C LEU A 18 31.02 -7.46 -10.12
N GLU A 19 30.70 -8.34 -11.08
CA GLU A 19 30.87 -8.10 -12.51
C GLU A 19 29.59 -7.47 -13.08
N GLY A 20 29.72 -6.53 -14.02
CA GLY A 20 28.54 -5.86 -14.62
C GLY A 20 27.76 -4.96 -13.66
N PHE A 21 28.40 -4.41 -12.62
CA PHE A 21 27.73 -3.57 -11.63
C PHE A 21 27.22 -2.25 -12.23
N VAL A 22 25.91 -2.06 -12.22
CA VAL A 22 25.28 -0.79 -12.58
C VAL A 22 25.04 0.04 -11.32
N PRO A 23 25.74 1.18 -11.16
CA PRO A 23 25.68 1.95 -9.94
C PRO A 23 24.32 2.59 -9.72
N TYR A 24 23.91 2.66 -8.46
CA TYR A 24 22.71 3.38 -8.06
C TYR A 24 22.97 4.87 -7.91
N ALA A 25 21.89 5.67 -7.94
CA ALA A 25 21.99 7.12 -7.79
C ALA A 25 22.53 7.48 -6.39
N GLY A 26 23.81 7.86 -6.32
CA GLY A 26 24.51 8.19 -5.07
C GLY A 26 25.73 7.33 -4.76
N TRP A 27 26.07 6.34 -5.60
CA TRP A 27 27.31 5.59 -5.44
C TRP A 27 28.52 6.38 -5.94
N GLU A 28 29.52 6.57 -5.08
CA GLU A 28 30.79 7.18 -5.44
C GLU A 28 31.70 6.12 -6.08
N ALA A 29 32.05 6.33 -7.35
CA ALA A 29 32.96 5.46 -8.07
C ALA A 29 34.37 5.58 -7.47
N PRO A 30 35.07 4.46 -7.22
CA PRO A 30 36.49 4.48 -6.87
C PRO A 30 37.31 5.18 -7.97
N GLU A 31 38.40 5.86 -7.60
CA GLU A 31 39.29 6.54 -8.56
C GLU A 31 39.75 5.59 -9.68
N GLY A 32 39.39 5.91 -10.93
CA GLY A 32 39.73 5.12 -12.12
C GLY A 32 38.74 4.01 -12.51
N TRP A 33 37.57 3.91 -11.85
CA TRP A 33 36.55 2.94 -12.23
C TRP A 33 35.74 3.39 -13.45
N GLU A 34 35.68 2.53 -14.48
CA GLU A 34 34.82 2.71 -15.65
C GLU A 34 33.62 1.75 -15.62
N PRO A 35 32.45 2.15 -16.15
CA PRO A 35 31.31 1.25 -16.28
C PRO A 35 31.67 -0.03 -17.04
N GLY A 36 31.51 -1.19 -16.38
CA GLY A 36 31.89 -2.50 -16.90
C GLY A 36 33.10 -3.14 -16.21
N GLN A 37 33.86 -2.37 -15.43
CA GLN A 37 34.91 -2.94 -14.57
C GLN A 37 34.32 -3.55 -13.29
N PRO A 38 34.94 -4.62 -12.74
CA PRO A 38 34.46 -5.23 -11.51
C PRO A 38 34.54 -4.25 -10.34
N ALA A 39 33.42 -4.05 -9.64
CA ALA A 39 33.33 -3.17 -8.49
C ALA A 39 33.34 -3.99 -7.18
N LEU A 40 34.06 -3.51 -6.17
CA LEU A 40 33.98 -4.04 -4.81
C LEU A 40 32.87 -3.30 -4.05
N VAL A 41 31.76 -3.98 -3.80
CA VAL A 41 30.56 -3.39 -3.18
C VAL A 41 30.34 -4.02 -1.80
N GLN A 42 30.02 -3.19 -0.81
CA GLN A 42 29.59 -3.65 0.51
C GLN A 42 28.11 -4.01 0.45
N THR A 43 27.80 -5.30 0.49
CA THR A 43 26.45 -5.83 0.30
C THR A 43 26.28 -7.17 1.01
N SER A 44 25.06 -7.70 1.02
CA SER A 44 24.78 -9.05 1.51
C SER A 44 24.62 -10.04 0.36
N LEU A 45 24.90 -11.32 0.60
CA LEU A 45 24.69 -12.35 -0.42
C LEU A 45 23.22 -12.40 -0.88
N GLY A 46 22.27 -12.15 0.03
CA GLY A 46 20.85 -12.06 -0.31
C GLY A 46 20.53 -10.93 -1.29
N GLN A 47 21.17 -9.77 -1.15
CA GLN A 47 21.01 -8.64 -2.09
C GLN A 47 21.62 -8.97 -3.46
N VAL A 48 22.75 -9.68 -3.50
CA VAL A 48 23.33 -10.13 -4.77
C VAL A 48 22.37 -11.08 -5.50
N ILE A 49 21.86 -12.09 -4.80
CA ILE A 49 20.90 -13.05 -5.37
C ILE A 49 19.63 -12.34 -5.83
N PHE A 50 19.18 -11.31 -5.10
CA PHE A 50 18.03 -10.51 -5.51
C PHE A 50 18.31 -9.72 -6.80
N ASN A 51 19.42 -8.99 -6.88
CA ASN A 51 19.75 -8.19 -8.05
C ASN A 51 20.04 -9.04 -9.29
N GLN A 52 20.50 -10.29 -9.14
CA GLN A 52 20.61 -11.25 -10.25
C GLN A 52 19.27 -11.63 -10.89
N THR A 53 18.15 -11.42 -10.20
CA THR A 53 16.82 -11.65 -10.80
C THR A 53 16.38 -10.52 -11.73
N LEU A 54 17.01 -9.35 -11.61
CA LEU A 54 16.74 -8.15 -12.40
C LEU A 54 17.53 -8.17 -13.71
N PRO A 55 17.14 -7.35 -14.71
CA PRO A 55 17.93 -7.18 -15.94
C PRO A 55 19.35 -6.69 -15.65
N GLU A 56 20.33 -7.11 -16.46
CA GLU A 56 21.76 -6.82 -16.27
C GLU A 56 22.10 -5.32 -16.26
N ASP A 57 21.34 -4.52 -17.01
CA ASP A 57 21.47 -3.07 -17.10
C ASP A 57 20.64 -2.31 -16.05
N TYR A 58 19.97 -3.02 -15.13
CA TYR A 58 19.14 -2.41 -14.10
C TYR A 58 20.01 -1.85 -12.96
N PRO A 59 19.78 -0.61 -12.50
CA PRO A 59 20.53 -0.03 -11.39
C PRO A 59 20.41 -0.86 -10.11
N TRP A 60 21.53 -1.01 -9.41
CA TRP A 60 21.59 -1.80 -8.18
C TRP A 60 20.55 -1.36 -7.13
N VAL A 61 19.85 -2.33 -6.55
CA VAL A 61 18.91 -2.11 -5.46
C VAL A 61 19.56 -2.47 -4.13
N GLU A 62 19.89 -1.45 -3.33
CA GLU A 62 20.43 -1.61 -1.97
C GLU A 62 19.32 -1.75 -0.91
N ALA A 63 18.16 -1.13 -1.13
CA ALA A 63 17.08 -1.08 -0.16
C ALA A 63 16.48 -2.47 0.13
N VAL A 64 15.91 -2.63 1.33
CA VAL A 64 15.10 -3.82 1.66
C VAL A 64 13.88 -3.84 0.75
N ALA A 65 13.72 -4.92 -0.01
CA ALA A 65 12.62 -5.10 -0.95
C ALA A 65 11.29 -5.40 -0.23
N ASP A 66 10.69 -4.37 0.38
CA ASP A 66 9.33 -4.43 0.88
C ASP A 66 8.32 -4.38 -0.29
N LYS A 67 7.03 -4.57 0.01
CA LYS A 67 5.98 -4.53 -1.02
C LYS A 67 5.92 -3.20 -1.79
N GLY A 68 6.23 -2.08 -1.13
CA GLY A 68 6.24 -0.75 -1.76
C GLY A 68 7.39 -0.62 -2.74
N GLU A 69 8.57 -1.06 -2.32
CA GLU A 69 9.79 -1.05 -3.11
C GLU A 69 9.69 -1.99 -4.31
N LEU A 70 9.17 -3.21 -4.13
CA LEU A 70 8.86 -4.11 -5.24
C LEU A 70 7.88 -3.49 -6.23
N SER A 71 6.85 -2.79 -5.75
CA SER A 71 5.92 -2.08 -6.63
C SER A 71 6.58 -0.94 -7.39
N ARG A 72 7.60 -0.28 -6.80
CA ARG A 72 8.38 0.78 -7.43
C ARG A 72 9.26 0.20 -8.55
N ILE A 73 9.97 -0.89 -8.25
CA ILE A 73 10.81 -1.61 -9.21
C ILE A 73 9.98 -2.09 -10.40
N VAL A 74 8.83 -2.72 -10.16
CA VAL A 74 7.96 -3.20 -11.25
C VAL A 74 7.43 -2.07 -12.12
N ASN A 75 7.04 -0.93 -11.53
CA ASN A 75 6.59 0.23 -12.30
C ASN A 75 7.72 0.81 -13.16
N ASP A 76 8.91 0.91 -12.60
CA ASP A 76 10.11 1.41 -13.29
C ASP A 76 10.59 0.44 -14.39
N LEU A 77 10.50 -0.88 -14.16
CA LEU A 77 10.71 -1.90 -15.19
C LEU A 77 9.70 -1.75 -16.33
N ALA A 78 8.42 -1.55 -16.02
CA ALA A 78 7.38 -1.37 -17.03
C ALA A 78 7.53 -0.08 -17.85
N GLU A 79 8.17 0.95 -17.29
CA GLU A 79 8.46 2.22 -17.98
C GLU A 79 9.72 2.14 -18.86
N ARG A 80 10.77 1.44 -18.41
CA ARG A 80 12.09 1.42 -19.07
C ARG A 80 12.29 0.24 -20.02
N TYR A 81 11.64 -0.88 -19.77
CA TYR A 81 11.93 -2.14 -20.45
C TYR A 81 10.76 -2.65 -21.30
N PRO A 82 11.05 -3.43 -22.36
CA PRO A 82 10.01 -4.15 -23.09
C PRO A 82 9.23 -5.10 -22.20
N LYS A 83 7.93 -5.28 -22.50
CA LYS A 83 7.02 -6.16 -21.73
C LYS A 83 7.55 -7.58 -21.54
N VAL A 84 8.24 -8.13 -22.52
CA VAL A 84 8.80 -9.49 -22.47
C VAL A 84 9.87 -9.61 -21.37
N VAL A 85 10.77 -8.62 -21.29
CA VAL A 85 11.82 -8.57 -20.26
C VAL A 85 11.20 -8.38 -18.88
N THR A 86 10.22 -7.49 -18.75
CA THR A 86 9.50 -7.27 -17.50
C THR A 86 8.77 -8.53 -17.03
N ALA A 87 8.12 -9.27 -17.94
CA ALA A 87 7.44 -10.52 -17.60
C ALA A 87 8.42 -11.60 -17.12
N ALA A 88 9.54 -11.80 -17.84
CA ALA A 88 10.57 -12.74 -17.43
C ALA A 88 11.18 -12.38 -16.06
N THR A 89 11.44 -11.10 -15.82
CA THR A 89 11.94 -10.60 -14.53
C THR A 89 10.96 -10.89 -13.39
N LEU A 90 9.65 -10.72 -13.63
CA LEU A 90 8.62 -11.02 -12.64
C LEU A 90 8.54 -12.52 -12.31
N ASP A 91 8.74 -13.40 -13.29
CA ASP A 91 8.80 -14.84 -13.06
C ASP A 91 10.05 -15.23 -12.25
N ASN A 92 11.22 -14.65 -12.57
CA ASN A 92 12.44 -14.83 -11.78
C ASN A 92 12.25 -14.40 -10.33
N LEU A 93 11.65 -13.22 -10.10
CA LEU A 93 11.31 -12.71 -8.77
C LEU A 93 10.33 -13.61 -8.01
N LYS A 94 9.32 -14.15 -8.70
CA LYS A 94 8.37 -15.10 -8.14
C LYS A 94 9.09 -16.37 -7.67
N ASP A 95 9.93 -16.95 -8.51
CA ASP A 95 10.61 -18.22 -8.22
C ASP A 95 11.64 -18.06 -7.10
N ALA A 96 12.45 -17.01 -7.15
CA ALA A 96 13.36 -16.65 -6.06
C ALA A 96 12.57 -16.38 -4.75
N GLY A 97 11.47 -15.64 -4.85
CA GLY A 97 10.59 -15.33 -3.73
C GLY A 97 10.03 -16.58 -3.05
N PHE A 98 9.47 -17.52 -3.81
CA PHE A 98 8.95 -18.78 -3.26
C PHE A 98 10.06 -19.68 -2.68
N TYR A 99 11.22 -19.73 -3.35
CA TYR A 99 12.37 -20.51 -2.88
C TYR A 99 12.86 -20.03 -1.50
N TRP A 100 13.04 -18.71 -1.34
CA TRP A 100 13.52 -18.10 -0.11
C TRP A 100 12.43 -17.98 0.96
N ALA A 101 11.16 -17.80 0.58
CA ALA A 101 10.05 -17.84 1.53
C ALA A 101 9.96 -19.19 2.23
N THR A 102 10.13 -20.29 1.50
CA THR A 102 10.12 -21.66 2.06
C THR A 102 11.24 -21.86 3.07
N ARG A 103 12.40 -21.22 2.87
CA ARG A 103 13.59 -21.32 3.74
C ARG A 103 13.69 -20.24 4.81
N SER A 104 12.74 -19.31 4.82
CA SER A 104 12.76 -18.17 5.74
C SER A 104 12.43 -18.53 7.19
N GLY A 105 11.90 -19.74 7.43
CA GLY A 105 11.46 -20.17 8.76
C GLY A 105 10.29 -19.35 9.31
N VAL A 106 9.58 -18.59 8.46
CA VAL A 106 8.42 -17.79 8.89
C VAL A 106 7.29 -18.74 9.27
N THR A 107 7.09 -18.88 10.56
CA THR A 107 5.99 -19.61 11.19
C THR A 107 5.17 -18.66 12.07
N VAL A 108 4.01 -19.13 12.49
CA VAL A 108 3.16 -18.43 13.46
C VAL A 108 2.85 -19.38 14.60
N ALA A 109 3.55 -19.18 15.71
CA ALA A 109 3.27 -19.84 16.97
C ALA A 109 2.57 -18.86 17.93
N ILE A 110 1.91 -19.42 18.94
CA ILE A 110 1.39 -18.61 20.05
C ILE A 110 2.57 -17.88 20.72
N SER A 111 3.74 -18.49 20.87
CA SER A 111 4.94 -17.83 21.43
C SER A 111 5.37 -16.55 20.69
N ASP A 112 5.07 -16.42 19.40
CA ASP A 112 5.48 -15.26 18.60
C ASP A 112 4.61 -14.02 18.85
N ILE A 113 3.45 -14.22 19.49
CA ILE A 113 2.52 -13.15 19.84
C ILE A 113 2.90 -12.63 21.24
N GLU A 114 3.77 -11.63 21.27
CA GLU A 114 4.19 -10.96 22.51
C GLU A 114 3.14 -9.93 22.95
N VAL A 115 2.71 -10.04 24.21
CA VAL A 115 1.80 -9.07 24.83
C VAL A 115 2.66 -8.00 25.52
N PRO A 116 2.37 -6.70 25.34
CA PRO A 116 3.12 -5.64 26.01
C PRO A 116 3.02 -5.80 27.53
N LYS A 117 4.16 -5.76 28.22
CA LYS A 117 4.21 -5.83 29.70
C LYS A 117 3.52 -4.65 30.37
N ASP A 118 3.52 -3.50 29.71
CA ASP A 118 2.93 -2.25 30.21
C ASP A 118 1.41 -2.18 30.03
N LYS A 119 0.81 -3.15 29.34
CA LYS A 119 -0.63 -3.17 29.04
C LYS A 119 -1.50 -3.02 30.30
N PRO A 120 -1.30 -3.77 31.40
CA PRO A 120 -2.11 -3.62 32.62
C PRO A 120 -2.03 -2.22 33.22
N GLN A 121 -0.85 -1.61 33.23
CA GLN A 121 -0.59 -0.28 33.77
C GLN A 121 -1.30 0.79 32.94
N ILE A 122 -1.18 0.70 31.60
CA ILE A 122 -1.89 1.58 30.66
C ILE A 122 -3.41 1.47 30.90
N LEU A 123 -3.94 0.25 30.95
CA LEU A 123 -5.37 0.02 31.17
C LEU A 123 -5.86 0.60 32.51
N ALA A 124 -5.12 0.41 33.60
CA ALA A 124 -5.48 0.94 34.91
C ALA A 124 -5.54 2.49 34.93
N GLY A 125 -4.61 3.14 34.22
CA GLY A 125 -4.61 4.60 34.05
C GLY A 125 -5.88 5.09 33.34
N TYR A 126 -6.25 4.46 32.23
CA TYR A 126 -7.45 4.81 31.47
C TYR A 126 -8.76 4.41 32.17
N GLU A 127 -8.77 3.33 32.96
CA GLU A 127 -9.91 2.98 33.80
C GLU A 127 -10.19 4.04 34.87
N THR A 128 -9.15 4.59 35.48
CA THR A 128 -9.28 5.67 36.47
C THR A 128 -9.86 6.93 35.83
N MET A 129 -9.41 7.27 34.62
CA MET A 129 -9.98 8.39 33.85
C MET A 129 -11.45 8.14 33.50
N ALA A 130 -11.79 6.94 33.02
CA ALA A 130 -13.17 6.58 32.70
C ALA A 130 -14.09 6.60 33.94
N ALA A 131 -13.59 6.16 35.10
CA ALA A 131 -14.32 6.23 36.37
C ALA A 131 -14.56 7.67 36.82
N LYS A 132 -13.63 8.59 36.56
CA LYS A 132 -13.81 10.03 36.84
C LYS A 132 -14.95 10.62 36.01
N ILE A 133 -15.01 10.30 34.72
CA ILE A 133 -16.11 10.75 33.83
C ILE A 133 -17.44 10.16 34.30
N GLN A 134 -17.46 8.87 34.65
CA GLN A 134 -18.67 8.25 35.21
C GLN A 134 -19.11 8.95 36.51
N GLY A 135 -18.18 9.27 37.41
CA GLY A 135 -18.49 10.00 38.65
C GLY A 135 -18.94 11.45 38.43
N GLN A 136 -18.57 12.09 37.32
CA GLN A 136 -19.12 13.41 36.94
C GLN A 136 -20.57 13.28 36.45
N TYR A 137 -20.86 12.25 35.66
CA TYR A 137 -22.22 11.94 35.24
C TYR A 137 -23.13 11.62 36.43
N ASP A 138 -22.66 10.80 37.38
CA ASP A 138 -23.43 10.43 38.57
C ASP A 138 -23.74 11.63 39.48
N LYS A 139 -22.92 12.70 39.40
CA LYS A 139 -23.13 13.99 40.09
C LYS A 139 -23.98 14.99 39.30
N GLY A 140 -24.39 14.64 38.08
CA GLY A 140 -25.16 15.52 37.19
C GLY A 140 -24.35 16.68 36.59
N LEU A 141 -23.02 16.55 36.51
CA LEU A 141 -22.13 17.59 35.95
C LEU A 141 -22.02 17.56 34.43
N ILE A 142 -22.31 16.41 33.81
CA ILE A 142 -22.23 16.17 32.36
C ILE A 142 -23.46 15.39 31.90
N ASP A 143 -23.83 15.57 30.63
CA ASP A 143 -24.93 14.81 30.01
C ASP A 143 -24.48 13.41 29.54
N ASP A 144 -25.45 12.53 29.24
CA ASP A 144 -25.18 11.17 28.78
C ASP A 144 -24.48 11.12 27.41
N ASP A 145 -24.83 12.03 26.50
CA ASP A 145 -24.19 12.13 25.20
C ASP A 145 -22.73 12.59 25.32
N GLU A 146 -22.46 13.58 26.20
CA GLU A 146 -21.11 14.05 26.52
C GLU A 146 -20.28 12.93 27.16
N ARG A 147 -20.85 12.23 28.16
CA ARG A 147 -20.22 11.06 28.78
C ARG A 147 -19.80 10.02 27.75
N ARG A 148 -20.69 9.69 26.79
CA ARG A 148 -20.41 8.70 25.75
C ARG A 148 -19.26 9.16 24.85
N GLN A 149 -19.28 10.41 24.40
CA GLN A 149 -18.23 10.95 23.53
C GLN A 149 -16.87 10.98 24.23
N GLU A 150 -16.81 11.45 25.49
CA GLU A 150 -15.57 11.48 26.25
C GLU A 150 -15.00 10.07 26.51
N LEU A 151 -15.85 9.11 26.87
CA LEU A 151 -15.43 7.71 27.04
C LEU A 151 -14.86 7.13 25.74
N ILE A 152 -15.49 7.41 24.59
CA ILE A 152 -14.98 6.97 23.28
C ILE A 152 -13.59 7.55 23.01
N GLU A 153 -13.36 8.82 23.32
CA GLU A 153 -12.05 9.47 23.14
C GLU A 153 -10.97 8.90 24.05
N ILE A 154 -11.28 8.68 25.33
CA ILE A 154 -10.38 8.06 26.32
C ILE A 154 -9.96 6.67 25.82
N TRP A 155 -10.90 5.84 25.41
CA TRP A 155 -10.59 4.49 24.95
C TRP A 155 -9.91 4.46 23.57
N ASN A 156 -10.19 5.41 22.69
CA ASN A 156 -9.43 5.56 21.45
C ASN A 156 -7.96 5.87 21.74
N LYS A 157 -7.67 6.78 22.67
CA LYS A 157 -6.29 7.08 23.12
C LYS A 157 -5.63 5.84 23.71
N ALA A 158 -6.31 5.13 24.62
CA ALA A 158 -5.82 3.88 25.20
C ALA A 158 -5.46 2.83 24.14
N THR A 159 -6.34 2.64 23.14
CA THR A 159 -6.08 1.65 22.09
C THR A 159 -4.93 2.04 21.15
N ASN A 160 -4.62 3.34 21.03
CA ASN A 160 -3.47 3.81 20.25
C ASN A 160 -2.17 3.67 21.04
N GLU A 161 -2.19 3.96 22.34
CA GLU A 161 -1.04 3.79 23.23
C GLU A 161 -0.64 2.33 23.35
N ILE A 162 -1.61 1.42 23.57
CA ILE A 162 -1.37 -0.03 23.58
C ILE A 162 -0.85 -0.50 22.20
N ALA A 163 -1.33 0.09 21.10
CA ALA A 163 -0.84 -0.25 19.77
C ALA A 163 0.63 0.14 19.58
N GLN A 164 1.05 1.26 20.16
CA GLN A 164 2.42 1.74 20.09
C GLN A 164 3.33 0.89 20.97
N ALA A 165 2.96 0.68 22.23
CA ALA A 165 3.69 -0.22 23.15
C ALA A 165 3.86 -1.64 22.57
N MET A 166 2.85 -2.14 21.86
CA MET A 166 2.94 -3.43 21.16
C MET A 166 3.95 -3.42 20.03
N ARG A 167 3.99 -2.37 19.20
CA ARG A 167 5.00 -2.28 18.14
C ARG A 167 6.41 -2.21 18.69
N ASP A 168 6.59 -1.46 19.78
CA ASP A 168 7.89 -1.26 20.39
C ASP A 168 8.37 -2.51 21.14
N SER A 169 7.43 -3.34 21.62
CA SER A 169 7.76 -4.64 22.24
C SER A 169 8.21 -5.71 21.25
N LEU A 170 7.75 -5.66 19.99
CA LEU A 170 8.06 -6.70 19.00
C LEU A 170 9.47 -6.54 18.45
N SER A 171 10.32 -7.54 18.69
CA SER A 171 11.66 -7.61 18.09
C SER A 171 11.60 -7.49 16.55
N PRO A 172 12.58 -6.82 15.90
CA PRO A 172 12.68 -6.79 14.44
C PRO A 172 12.77 -8.17 13.78
N MET A 173 13.26 -9.18 14.52
CA MET A 173 13.38 -10.56 14.03
C MET A 173 12.11 -11.40 14.22
N ASN A 174 11.12 -10.89 14.96
CA ASN A 174 9.86 -11.59 15.18
C ASN A 174 9.13 -11.82 13.85
N THR A 175 8.59 -13.02 13.65
CA THR A 175 7.94 -13.44 12.39
C THR A 175 6.72 -12.58 12.05
N ILE A 176 5.91 -12.22 13.05
CA ILE A 176 4.73 -11.37 12.90
C ILE A 176 5.14 -9.95 12.50
N ASN A 177 6.18 -9.41 13.13
CA ASN A 177 6.72 -8.11 12.78
C ASN A 177 7.20 -8.09 11.32
N ARG A 178 7.98 -9.09 10.91
CA ARG A 178 8.48 -9.22 9.52
C ARG A 178 7.36 -9.35 8.50
N MET A 179 6.28 -10.08 8.79
CA MET A 179 5.13 -10.21 7.88
C MET A 179 4.40 -8.89 7.63
N VAL A 180 4.24 -8.07 8.68
CA VAL A 180 3.48 -6.81 8.61
C VAL A 180 4.34 -5.66 8.10
N SER A 181 5.59 -5.55 8.57
CA SER A 181 6.53 -4.51 8.13
C SER A 181 6.92 -4.66 6.65
N SER A 182 7.14 -5.89 6.15
CA SER A 182 7.36 -6.14 4.73
C SER A 182 6.14 -5.88 3.84
N GLY A 183 4.95 -5.75 4.45
CA GLY A 183 3.69 -5.61 3.73
C GLY A 183 3.21 -6.89 3.03
N ALA A 184 3.82 -8.04 3.33
CA ALA A 184 3.45 -9.33 2.77
C ALA A 184 2.02 -9.74 3.18
N ARG A 185 1.73 -9.69 4.49
CA ARG A 185 0.40 -10.00 5.02
C ARG A 185 0.18 -9.36 6.37
N GLY A 186 -1.05 -8.91 6.58
CA GLY A 186 -1.49 -8.34 7.84
C GLY A 186 -1.42 -6.82 7.88
N ASN A 187 -2.05 -6.28 8.91
CA ASN A 187 -2.05 -4.84 9.22
C ASN A 187 -1.73 -4.71 10.71
N TRP A 188 -1.01 -3.67 11.11
CA TRP A 188 -0.80 -3.33 12.51
C TRP A 188 -2.10 -3.27 13.33
N MET A 189 -3.21 -2.85 12.69
CA MET A 189 -4.53 -2.87 13.34
C MET A 189 -5.04 -4.28 13.64
N GLN A 190 -4.66 -5.29 12.85
CA GLN A 190 -4.99 -6.69 13.08
C GLN A 190 -4.09 -7.30 14.15
N VAL A 191 -2.77 -7.03 14.09
CA VAL A 191 -1.83 -7.46 15.13
C VAL A 191 -2.23 -6.92 16.49
N ARG A 192 -2.65 -5.64 16.55
CA ARG A 192 -3.20 -5.04 17.76
C ARG A 192 -4.36 -5.84 18.36
N GLN A 193 -5.26 -6.38 17.54
CA GLN A 193 -6.40 -7.16 18.04
C GLN A 193 -5.97 -8.53 18.57
N ILE A 194 -4.91 -9.10 18.01
CA ILE A 194 -4.39 -10.41 18.41
C ILE A 194 -3.60 -10.31 19.72
N ALA A 195 -2.71 -9.33 19.84
CA ALA A 195 -1.75 -9.24 20.95
C ALA A 195 -2.06 -8.15 21.98
N GLY A 196 -2.71 -7.06 21.56
CA GLY A 196 -2.89 -5.86 22.38
C GLY A 196 -4.29 -5.76 22.98
N ILE A 197 -5.22 -5.21 22.21
CA ILE A 197 -6.60 -4.95 22.62
C ILE A 197 -7.52 -4.97 21.39
N ARG A 198 -8.73 -5.53 21.54
CA ARG A 198 -9.72 -5.51 20.45
C ARG A 198 -10.31 -4.11 20.24
N GLY A 199 -10.52 -3.37 21.34
CA GLY A 199 -10.92 -1.97 21.36
C GLY A 199 -12.43 -1.77 21.32
N LEU A 200 -12.85 -0.59 20.87
CA LEU A 200 -14.26 -0.21 20.75
C LEU A 200 -14.94 -0.96 19.60
N VAL A 201 -16.21 -1.30 19.80
CA VAL A 201 -17.05 -2.02 18.83
C VAL A 201 -18.35 -1.24 18.62
N ALA A 202 -18.87 -1.25 17.39
CA ALA A 202 -20.13 -0.63 17.06
C ALA A 202 -21.30 -1.61 17.27
N ASN A 203 -22.43 -1.07 17.74
CA ASN A 203 -23.68 -1.80 17.80
C ASN A 203 -24.30 -1.97 16.39
N PRO A 204 -25.38 -2.77 16.23
CA PRO A 204 -26.07 -2.92 14.94
C PRO A 204 -26.61 -1.60 14.37
N LYS A 205 -26.99 -0.66 15.24
CA LYS A 205 -27.45 0.68 14.85
C LYS A 205 -26.33 1.55 14.28
N GLY A 206 -25.07 1.22 14.53
CA GLY A 206 -23.89 1.95 14.09
C GLY A 206 -23.27 2.87 15.15
N GLU A 207 -23.84 2.91 16.36
CA GLU A 207 -23.30 3.68 17.48
C GLU A 207 -22.15 2.90 18.14
N ILE A 208 -21.12 3.62 18.59
CA ILE A 208 -19.98 3.01 19.27
C ILE A 208 -20.37 2.71 20.72
N ILE A 209 -20.15 1.48 21.17
CA ILE A 209 -20.39 1.08 22.55
C ILE A 209 -19.27 1.70 23.42
N PRO A 210 -19.60 2.52 24.44
CA PRO A 210 -18.60 3.26 25.24
C PRO A 210 -17.75 2.35 26.13
N ARG A 211 -18.11 1.06 26.26
CA ARG A 211 -17.33 0.03 26.95
C ARG A 211 -16.52 -0.78 25.93
N PRO A 212 -15.18 -0.71 25.94
CA PRO A 212 -14.35 -1.45 25.01
C PRO A 212 -14.21 -2.92 25.42
N ILE A 213 -13.75 -3.73 24.47
CA ILE A 213 -13.22 -5.07 24.74
C ILE A 213 -11.74 -4.91 25.12
N LYS A 214 -11.42 -5.20 26.37
CA LYS A 214 -10.07 -5.04 26.96
C LYS A 214 -9.17 -6.23 26.63
N SER A 215 -9.77 -7.40 26.50
CA SER A 215 -9.10 -8.63 26.17
C SER A 215 -8.63 -8.65 24.70
N SER A 216 -7.53 -9.35 24.46
CA SER A 216 -7.01 -9.67 23.13
C SER A 216 -7.44 -11.07 22.69
N TYR A 217 -7.33 -11.39 21.39
CA TYR A 217 -7.62 -12.76 20.93
C TYR A 217 -6.66 -13.80 21.50
N ARG A 218 -5.44 -13.41 21.87
CA ARG A 218 -4.49 -14.29 22.55
C ARG A 218 -4.93 -14.63 23.98
N GLU A 219 -5.39 -13.63 24.74
CA GLU A 219 -5.84 -13.82 26.12
C GLU A 219 -7.20 -14.53 26.20
N GLY A 220 -7.99 -14.45 25.13
CA GLY A 220 -9.35 -14.95 25.07
C GLY A 220 -10.37 -13.88 25.49
N LEU A 221 -11.53 -13.88 24.84
CA LEU A 221 -12.61 -12.95 25.16
C LEU A 221 -13.55 -13.56 26.19
N SER A 222 -14.03 -12.75 27.13
CA SER A 222 -15.14 -13.15 27.99
C SER A 222 -16.44 -13.32 27.18
N VAL A 223 -17.43 -14.01 27.76
CA VAL A 223 -18.72 -14.28 27.09
C VAL A 223 -19.40 -12.97 26.61
N LEU A 224 -19.40 -11.93 27.44
CA LEU A 224 -19.98 -10.64 27.11
C LEU A 224 -19.20 -9.93 26.00
N GLU A 225 -17.87 -9.91 26.11
CA GLU A 225 -17.01 -9.29 25.08
C GLU A 225 -17.15 -9.99 23.73
N TYR A 226 -17.20 -11.32 23.73
CA TYR A 226 -17.42 -12.11 22.53
C TYR A 226 -18.79 -11.83 21.92
N PHE A 227 -19.86 -11.81 22.73
CA PHE A 227 -21.21 -11.50 22.28
C PHE A 227 -21.29 -10.12 21.63
N ILE A 228 -20.67 -9.10 22.24
CA ILE A 228 -20.61 -7.74 21.67
C ILE A 228 -19.84 -7.74 20.34
N ALA A 229 -18.73 -8.47 20.24
CA ALA A 229 -17.93 -8.55 19.01
C ALA A 229 -18.70 -9.13 17.81
N THR A 230 -19.68 -10.03 18.04
CA THR A 230 -20.45 -10.65 16.95
C THR A 230 -21.31 -9.67 16.16
N HIS A 231 -21.84 -8.63 16.80
CA HIS A 231 -22.73 -7.65 16.16
C HIS A 231 -22.01 -6.92 15.03
N GLY A 232 -20.79 -6.44 15.29
CA GLY A 232 -19.96 -5.77 14.29
C GLY A 232 -19.54 -6.70 13.15
N ALA A 233 -19.20 -7.96 13.46
CA ALA A 233 -18.79 -8.95 12.46
C ALA A 233 -19.94 -9.29 11.50
N ARG A 234 -21.14 -9.55 12.02
CA ARG A 234 -22.32 -9.90 11.22
C ARG A 234 -22.75 -8.74 10.33
N LYS A 235 -22.79 -7.52 10.87
CA LYS A 235 -23.10 -6.31 10.10
C LYS A 235 -22.07 -6.10 8.98
N GLY A 236 -20.77 -6.27 9.27
CA GLY A 236 -19.73 -6.16 8.24
C GLY A 236 -19.88 -7.13 7.07
N LEU A 237 -20.32 -8.37 7.32
CA LEU A 237 -20.59 -9.35 6.26
C LEU A 237 -21.82 -8.95 5.42
N ALA A 238 -22.90 -8.54 6.07
CA ALA A 238 -24.10 -8.07 5.39
C ALA A 238 -23.86 -6.80 4.56
N ASP A 239 -23.17 -5.81 5.13
CA ASP A 239 -22.81 -4.57 4.45
C ASP A 239 -21.90 -4.83 3.25
N THR A 240 -21.00 -5.83 3.35
CA THR A 240 -20.15 -6.21 2.21
C THR A 240 -20.99 -6.77 1.06
N ALA A 241 -22.01 -7.59 1.35
CA ALA A 241 -22.92 -8.10 0.32
C ALA A 241 -23.73 -6.97 -0.33
N LEU A 242 -24.29 -6.05 0.47
CA LEU A 242 -25.02 -4.88 -0.04
C LEU A 242 -24.12 -3.95 -0.88
N ARG A 243 -22.90 -3.67 -0.41
CA ARG A 243 -21.93 -2.85 -1.16
C ARG A 243 -21.49 -3.51 -2.45
N THR A 244 -21.46 -4.84 -2.52
CA THR A 244 -21.15 -5.57 -3.76
C THR A 244 -22.24 -5.35 -4.81
N ALA A 245 -23.51 -5.45 -4.42
CA ALA A 245 -24.64 -5.18 -5.32
C ALA A 245 -24.63 -3.73 -5.83
N ASN A 246 -24.44 -2.75 -4.93
CA ASN A 246 -24.37 -1.34 -5.30
C ASN A 246 -23.17 -1.03 -6.22
N SER A 247 -22.00 -1.65 -5.97
CA SER A 247 -20.82 -1.47 -6.83
C SER A 247 -21.04 -2.04 -8.23
N GLY A 248 -21.69 -3.21 -8.33
CA GLY A 248 -22.06 -3.81 -9.62
C GLY A 248 -23.06 -2.94 -10.38
N TYR A 249 -24.07 -2.42 -9.67
CA TYR A 249 -25.05 -1.50 -10.25
C TYR A 249 -24.42 -0.21 -10.80
N LEU A 250 -23.55 0.42 -10.00
CA LEU A 250 -22.82 1.61 -10.42
C LEU A 250 -21.93 1.34 -11.63
N THR A 251 -21.20 0.21 -11.61
CA THR A 251 -20.32 -0.18 -12.73
C THR A 251 -21.14 -0.39 -14.01
N ARG A 252 -22.31 -1.04 -13.92
CA ARG A 252 -23.22 -1.20 -15.06
C ARG A 252 -23.65 0.15 -15.63
N ARG A 253 -24.14 1.07 -14.78
CA ARG A 253 -24.54 2.41 -15.23
C ARG A 253 -23.39 3.19 -15.89
N LEU A 254 -22.17 3.07 -15.36
CA LEU A 254 -20.99 3.73 -15.93
C LEU A 254 -20.63 3.12 -17.30
N VAL A 255 -20.72 1.79 -17.44
CA VAL A 255 -20.49 1.11 -18.72
C VAL A 255 -21.56 1.52 -19.74
N ASP A 256 -22.84 1.52 -19.37
CA ASP A 256 -23.94 1.90 -20.26
C ASP A 256 -23.77 3.31 -20.85
N VAL A 257 -23.27 4.28 -20.07
CA VAL A 257 -23.03 5.66 -20.54
C VAL A 257 -21.75 5.79 -21.38
N SER A 258 -20.74 4.94 -21.12
CA SER A 258 -19.40 5.05 -21.70
C SER A 258 -19.11 4.07 -22.83
N GLN A 259 -20.02 3.12 -23.12
CA GLN A 259 -19.81 2.04 -24.09
C GLN A 259 -19.51 2.53 -25.51
N ASP A 260 -20.06 3.70 -25.88
CA ASP A 260 -19.87 4.30 -27.21
C ASP A 260 -18.62 5.21 -27.30
N VAL A 261 -17.86 5.34 -26.20
CA VAL A 261 -16.64 6.17 -26.14
C VAL A 261 -15.44 5.37 -26.66
N ILE A 262 -15.24 5.42 -27.97
CA ILE A 262 -14.14 4.72 -28.67
C ILE A 262 -13.16 5.74 -29.24
N VAL A 263 -11.85 5.49 -29.15
CA VAL A 263 -10.83 6.35 -29.78
C VAL A 263 -10.79 6.09 -31.28
N ARG A 264 -11.18 7.06 -32.10
CA ARG A 264 -11.32 6.88 -33.57
C ARG A 264 -10.23 7.57 -34.40
N GLU A 265 -9.61 8.61 -33.86
CA GLU A 265 -8.67 9.47 -34.59
C GLU A 265 -7.38 9.70 -33.79
N GLU A 266 -6.24 9.78 -34.47
CA GLU A 266 -4.95 10.02 -33.83
C GLU A 266 -4.72 11.48 -33.41
N ASP A 267 -5.25 12.49 -34.12
CA ASP A 267 -5.20 13.88 -33.64
C ASP A 267 -6.38 14.71 -34.18
N CYS A 268 -7.15 15.32 -33.28
CA CYS A 268 -8.22 16.28 -33.62
C CYS A 268 -7.74 17.72 -33.88
N GLY A 269 -6.45 18.02 -33.73
CA GLY A 269 -5.90 19.37 -33.97
C GLY A 269 -6.40 20.47 -33.02
N THR A 270 -7.06 20.13 -31.90
CA THR A 270 -7.63 21.13 -30.97
C THR A 270 -6.57 21.80 -30.09
N GLU A 271 -6.59 23.13 -29.97
CA GLU A 271 -5.66 23.85 -29.07
C GLU A 271 -6.20 24.00 -27.64
N ARG A 272 -7.44 23.57 -27.42
CA ARG A 272 -8.13 23.68 -26.13
C ARG A 272 -7.68 22.58 -25.17
N GLY A 273 -7.12 22.98 -24.02
CA GLY A 273 -6.75 22.10 -22.91
C GLY A 273 -7.16 22.68 -21.56
N LEU A 274 -7.01 21.91 -20.48
CA LEU A 274 -7.23 22.38 -19.11
C LEU A 274 -5.88 22.61 -18.44
N VAL A 275 -5.76 23.72 -17.72
CA VAL A 275 -4.57 24.04 -16.92
C VAL A 275 -4.53 23.12 -15.70
N THR A 276 -3.43 22.37 -15.54
CA THR A 276 -3.22 21.51 -14.36
C THR A 276 -1.97 21.96 -13.61
N PRO A 277 -2.05 22.20 -12.30
CA PRO A 277 -0.87 22.56 -11.52
C PRO A 277 0.09 21.36 -11.44
N ILE A 278 1.35 21.54 -11.86
CA ILE A 278 2.38 20.48 -11.83
C ILE A 278 2.69 20.07 -10.39
N ALA A 279 2.87 21.07 -9.53
CA ALA A 279 3.18 20.83 -8.14
C ALA A 279 2.59 21.94 -7.26
N VAL A 280 2.24 21.58 -6.04
CA VAL A 280 1.81 22.51 -5.00
C VAL A 280 2.79 22.41 -3.84
N LEU A 281 3.24 23.56 -3.34
CA LEU A 281 4.10 23.62 -2.16
C LEU A 281 3.25 23.30 -0.92
N THR A 282 3.62 22.26 -0.20
CA THR A 282 2.97 21.90 1.06
C THR A 282 3.53 22.77 2.20
N PRO A 283 2.77 23.11 3.25
CA PRO A 283 3.27 23.89 4.40
C PRO A 283 4.52 23.31 5.09
N THR A 284 4.81 22.02 4.89
CA THR A 284 6.02 21.31 5.35
C THR A 284 7.22 21.42 4.41
N ALA A 285 7.26 22.43 3.52
CA ALA A 285 8.33 22.67 2.54
C ALA A 285 8.62 21.48 1.60
N SER A 286 7.65 20.58 1.40
CA SER A 286 7.73 19.46 0.47
C SER A 286 6.85 19.70 -0.77
N TRP A 287 7.40 19.43 -1.96
CA TRP A 287 6.69 19.56 -3.23
C TRP A 287 5.73 18.37 -3.43
N CYS A 288 4.42 18.63 -3.51
CA CYS A 288 3.45 17.61 -3.92
C CYS A 288 3.21 17.68 -5.43
N TRP A 289 3.64 16.65 -6.16
CA TRP A 289 3.52 16.56 -7.61
C TRP A 289 2.20 15.91 -8.03
N THR A 290 1.50 16.49 -9.01
CA THR A 290 0.36 15.82 -9.65
C THR A 290 0.89 14.77 -10.63
N ARG A 291 0.47 13.51 -10.43
CA ARG A 291 0.85 12.40 -11.31
C ARG A 291 -0.04 12.45 -12.56
N THR A 292 0.51 12.90 -13.70
CA THR A 292 -0.19 12.90 -14.98
C THR A 292 0.63 12.16 -16.03
N SER A 293 0.06 11.09 -16.60
CA SER A 293 0.57 10.45 -17.82
C SER A 293 0.05 11.18 -19.07
N ARG A 294 -0.01 12.53 -19.04
CA ARG A 294 -0.72 13.34 -20.03
C ARG A 294 0.24 14.03 -20.99
N THR A 295 -0.19 14.19 -22.23
CA THR A 295 0.53 14.91 -23.28
C THR A 295 0.37 16.41 -23.10
N ALA A 296 1.47 17.16 -23.02
CA ALA A 296 1.42 18.62 -23.01
C ALA A 296 1.20 19.17 -24.42
N ARG A 297 0.35 20.19 -24.54
CA ARG A 297 0.10 20.87 -25.83
C ARG A 297 0.73 22.26 -25.95
N THR A 298 0.98 22.95 -24.84
CA THR A 298 1.73 24.22 -24.84
C THR A 298 3.20 23.98 -24.50
N PRO A 299 4.15 24.60 -25.22
CA PRO A 299 5.56 24.62 -24.80
C PRO A 299 5.63 25.18 -23.39
N VAL A 300 6.37 24.51 -22.51
CA VAL A 300 6.58 25.02 -21.16
C VAL A 300 7.78 25.97 -21.22
N PRO A 301 7.61 27.27 -20.96
CA PRO A 301 8.74 28.19 -20.96
C PRO A 301 9.63 27.88 -19.74
N SER A 302 10.86 27.47 -19.99
CA SER A 302 11.89 27.38 -18.95
C SER A 302 12.80 28.63 -19.03
N PRO A 303 13.27 29.19 -17.90
CA PRO A 303 14.10 30.39 -17.95
C PRO A 303 15.53 30.17 -18.51
N TRP A 304 15.97 28.92 -18.73
CA TRP A 304 17.36 28.61 -19.12
C TRP A 304 17.53 27.49 -20.16
N MET A 305 16.47 27.02 -20.84
CA MET A 305 16.55 25.97 -21.86
C MET A 305 15.64 26.25 -23.07
N SER A 306 16.11 25.88 -24.26
CA SER A 306 15.34 25.89 -25.51
C SER A 306 14.04 25.09 -25.37
N LEU A 307 12.94 25.67 -25.86
CA LEU A 307 11.57 25.17 -25.82
C LEU A 307 11.47 23.65 -26.06
N THR A 308 10.87 22.90 -25.14
CA THR A 308 10.50 21.50 -25.38
C THR A 308 9.40 21.41 -26.46
N PRO A 309 9.50 20.49 -27.44
CA PRO A 309 8.55 20.39 -28.55
C PRO A 309 7.11 20.05 -28.13
N ARG A 310 6.15 20.49 -28.97
CA ARG A 310 4.72 20.15 -28.87
C ARG A 310 4.51 18.63 -28.99
N ALA A 311 3.56 18.07 -28.24
CA ALA A 311 3.11 16.67 -28.33
C ALA A 311 4.06 15.57 -27.78
N ARG A 312 4.92 15.88 -26.79
CA ARG A 312 5.72 14.87 -26.06
C ARG A 312 5.01 14.36 -24.80
N SER A 313 5.09 13.07 -24.50
CA SER A 313 4.76 12.53 -23.18
C SER A 313 5.88 12.86 -22.20
N TRP A 314 5.57 13.52 -21.08
CA TRP A 314 6.57 13.93 -20.10
C TRP A 314 6.94 12.79 -19.14
N HIS A 315 8.24 12.60 -18.90
CA HIS A 315 8.76 11.80 -17.78
C HIS A 315 9.14 12.70 -16.61
N ARG A 316 8.86 12.25 -15.38
CA ARG A 316 9.06 12.98 -14.10
C ARG A 316 10.46 13.59 -13.94
N ARG A 317 11.50 12.92 -14.44
CA ARG A 317 12.91 13.34 -14.27
C ARG A 317 13.27 14.60 -15.08
N GLU A 318 12.59 14.87 -16.19
CA GLU A 318 12.85 16.06 -17.02
C GLU A 318 12.22 17.33 -16.41
N LEU A 319 11.14 17.19 -15.63
CA LEU A 319 10.44 18.32 -15.00
C LEU A 319 11.05 18.75 -13.66
N THR A 320 11.82 17.88 -12.99
CA THR A 320 12.48 18.21 -11.71
C THR A 320 13.61 19.22 -11.85
N ALA A 321 14.23 19.32 -13.03
CA ALA A 321 15.34 20.26 -13.28
C ALA A 321 14.86 21.68 -13.62
N ALA A 322 13.57 21.86 -13.89
CA ALA A 322 13.04 23.13 -14.36
C ALA A 322 11.96 23.66 -13.40
N THR A 323 12.23 24.82 -12.79
CA THR A 323 11.27 25.56 -11.94
C THR A 323 10.12 26.04 -12.82
N LEU A 324 9.12 25.19 -13.05
CA LEU A 324 8.13 25.38 -14.13
C LEU A 324 6.72 25.71 -13.62
N SER A 325 6.12 26.68 -14.33
CA SER A 325 4.72 27.09 -14.28
C SER A 325 3.76 26.04 -14.85
N SER A 326 2.50 26.07 -14.39
CA SER A 326 1.43 25.12 -14.72
C SER A 326 1.13 25.00 -16.23
N PRO A 327 1.39 23.85 -16.89
CA PRO A 327 1.16 23.64 -18.30
C PRO A 327 -0.30 23.24 -18.56
N SER A 328 -0.77 23.54 -19.77
CA SER A 328 -2.07 23.06 -20.24
C SER A 328 -1.96 21.62 -20.75
N CYS A 329 -2.81 20.74 -20.22
CA CYS A 329 -2.90 19.33 -20.62
C CYS A 329 -4.22 19.04 -21.34
N SER A 330 -4.20 18.10 -22.29
CA SER A 330 -5.39 17.64 -23.02
C SER A 330 -6.35 16.82 -22.14
N ARG A 331 -7.66 16.90 -22.41
CA ARG A 331 -8.73 16.10 -21.78
C ARG A 331 -9.88 15.84 -22.77
N PRO A 332 -10.64 14.73 -22.61
CA PRO A 332 -11.74 14.36 -23.51
C PRO A 332 -12.95 15.30 -23.51
N ALA A 333 -12.95 16.38 -22.70
CA ALA A 333 -14.03 17.37 -22.68
C ALA A 333 -13.85 18.52 -23.71
N SER A 334 -12.73 18.59 -24.42
CA SER A 334 -12.45 19.61 -25.45
C SER A 334 -12.11 19.11 -26.88
N PRO A 335 -12.48 17.89 -27.32
CA PRO A 335 -12.22 17.47 -28.69
C PRO A 335 -13.11 18.23 -29.69
N ARG A 336 -12.59 18.50 -30.89
CA ARG A 336 -13.37 19.02 -32.03
C ARG A 336 -14.07 17.91 -32.82
N SER A 337 -13.79 16.65 -32.54
CA SER A 337 -14.35 15.49 -33.23
C SER A 337 -15.83 15.29 -32.87
N ARG A 338 -16.64 14.91 -33.86
CA ARG A 338 -18.11 14.89 -33.76
C ARG A 338 -18.69 13.72 -32.96
N SER A 339 -17.91 12.67 -32.68
CA SER A 339 -18.46 11.41 -32.11
C SER A 339 -17.51 10.59 -31.22
N ALA A 340 -16.24 10.96 -31.08
CA ALA A 340 -15.24 10.11 -30.42
C ALA A 340 -14.00 10.91 -29.95
N PRO A 341 -13.40 10.62 -28.79
CA PRO A 341 -12.14 11.24 -28.38
C PRO A 341 -10.96 10.80 -29.28
N CYS A 342 -9.93 11.65 -29.39
CA CYS A 342 -8.70 11.33 -30.13
C CYS A 342 -7.61 10.79 -29.20
N SER A 343 -6.65 10.03 -29.73
CA SER A 343 -5.54 9.40 -28.96
C SER A 343 -4.82 10.33 -27.97
N PRO A 344 -4.32 11.53 -28.36
CA PRO A 344 -3.62 12.46 -27.47
C PRO A 344 -4.55 13.19 -26.50
N VAL A 345 -5.87 13.04 -26.65
CA VAL A 345 -6.92 13.65 -25.83
C VAL A 345 -7.63 12.60 -24.96
N SER A 346 -7.29 11.32 -25.16
CA SER A 346 -7.88 10.18 -24.45
C SER A 346 -7.42 10.13 -23.00
N PRO A 347 -8.24 9.57 -22.10
CA PRO A 347 -7.90 9.49 -20.69
C PRO A 347 -6.75 8.49 -20.47
N ALA A 348 -5.51 8.98 -20.50
CA ALA A 348 -4.43 8.34 -19.77
C ALA A 348 -4.63 8.66 -18.29
N SER A 349 -4.68 7.61 -17.45
CA SER A 349 -4.95 7.55 -15.99
C SER A 349 -5.34 8.85 -15.27
N ALA A 350 -6.47 8.82 -14.54
CA ALA A 350 -6.91 9.97 -13.74
C ALA A 350 -5.80 10.46 -12.79
N PRO A 351 -5.54 11.77 -12.69
CA PRO A 351 -4.55 12.30 -11.75
C PRO A 351 -5.02 11.94 -10.34
N ALA A 352 -4.19 11.18 -9.62
CA ALA A 352 -4.41 10.95 -8.20
C ALA A 352 -4.19 12.30 -7.48
N PRO A 353 -5.15 12.78 -6.67
CA PRO A 353 -4.93 13.96 -5.84
C PRO A 353 -3.82 13.69 -4.83
N CYS A 354 -3.14 14.76 -4.39
CA CYS A 354 -2.18 14.74 -3.30
C CYS A 354 -2.76 13.97 -2.10
N ALA A 355 -2.28 12.75 -1.87
CA ALA A 355 -2.62 12.01 -0.67
C ALA A 355 -1.79 12.59 0.48
N THR A 356 -2.30 13.64 1.12
CA THR A 356 -1.91 13.94 2.50
C THR A 356 -2.22 12.68 3.31
N ALA A 357 -1.28 12.21 4.12
CA ALA A 357 -1.42 11.01 4.92
C ALA A 357 -2.53 11.18 5.98
N VAL A 358 -3.79 11.07 5.55
CA VAL A 358 -4.95 10.83 6.41
C VAL A 358 -5.46 9.45 6.03
N ARG A 359 -5.29 8.50 6.95
CA ARG A 359 -5.72 7.10 6.80
C ARG A 359 -7.24 7.04 6.59
N LEU A 360 -7.67 7.00 5.33
CA LEU A 360 -8.98 6.46 4.95
C LEU A 360 -8.85 4.99 4.54
N PRO A 361 -9.86 4.15 4.80
CA PRO A 361 -9.76 2.69 4.62
C PRO A 361 -9.58 2.34 3.14
N ARG A 362 -8.50 1.61 2.84
CA ARG A 362 -8.17 1.13 1.48
C ARG A 362 -9.32 0.32 0.89
N VAL A 363 -9.94 0.84 -0.17
CA VAL A 363 -10.77 0.07 -1.11
C VAL A 363 -9.82 -0.84 -1.91
N ARG A 364 -10.11 -2.14 -1.94
CA ARG A 364 -9.30 -3.14 -2.65
C ARG A 364 -9.33 -2.87 -4.17
N PRO A 365 -8.17 -2.89 -4.88
CA PRO A 365 -8.17 -2.98 -6.33
C PRO A 365 -8.58 -4.38 -6.79
N TRP A 366 -9.15 -4.42 -7.99
CA TRP A 366 -9.71 -5.58 -8.66
C TRP A 366 -8.74 -6.76 -8.72
N THR A 367 -9.16 -7.91 -8.20
CA THR A 367 -8.59 -9.23 -8.52
C THR A 367 -9.27 -9.76 -9.78
N LEU A 368 -8.53 -9.82 -10.89
CA LEU A 368 -8.89 -10.62 -12.07
C LEU A 368 -7.93 -11.81 -12.16
N VAL A 369 -8.49 -12.94 -12.60
CA VAL A 369 -7.89 -14.25 -12.84
C VAL A 369 -7.79 -15.16 -11.60
N ARG A 370 -8.83 -15.96 -11.39
CA ARG A 370 -8.76 -17.24 -10.64
C ARG A 370 -8.04 -18.28 -11.50
N PRO A 371 -7.13 -19.09 -10.95
CA PRO A 371 -6.63 -20.27 -11.65
C PRO A 371 -7.74 -21.31 -11.75
N TRP A 372 -7.87 -21.92 -12.93
CA TRP A 372 -8.68 -23.09 -13.20
C TRP A 372 -8.16 -24.24 -12.33
N VAL A 373 -8.91 -24.62 -11.29
CA VAL A 373 -8.70 -25.86 -10.55
C VAL A 373 -9.91 -26.73 -10.84
N SER A 374 -9.67 -27.81 -11.58
CA SER A 374 -10.61 -28.91 -11.77
C SER A 374 -10.86 -29.60 -10.43
N SER A 375 -12.08 -29.46 -9.87
CA SER A 375 -12.47 -30.25 -8.71
C SER A 375 -12.85 -31.68 -9.17
N PRO A 376 -12.44 -32.73 -8.45
CA PRO A 376 -12.93 -34.08 -8.71
C PRO A 376 -14.42 -34.18 -8.36
N ARG A 377 -15.20 -34.84 -9.22
CA ARG A 377 -16.61 -35.16 -8.99
C ARG A 377 -16.75 -36.04 -7.73
N SER A 378 -17.51 -35.60 -6.74
CA SER A 378 -18.07 -36.47 -5.69
C SER A 378 -19.54 -36.79 -6.03
N PRO A 379 -20.02 -38.02 -5.71
CA PRO A 379 -21.27 -38.56 -6.24
C PRO A 379 -22.52 -37.96 -5.59
N SER A 380 -23.59 -37.93 -6.37
CA SER A 380 -24.94 -37.50 -6.01
C SER A 380 -25.51 -38.29 -4.82
N VAL A 381 -25.87 -37.59 -3.76
CA VAL A 381 -26.71 -38.14 -2.68
C VAL A 381 -28.17 -37.88 -3.05
N SER A 382 -28.93 -38.96 -3.21
CA SER A 382 -30.36 -38.98 -3.48
C SER A 382 -31.18 -38.49 -2.28
N PRO A 383 -32.34 -37.84 -2.46
CA PRO A 383 -33.22 -37.48 -1.36
C PRO A 383 -34.01 -38.70 -0.88
N VAL A 384 -34.01 -38.94 0.43
CA VAL A 384 -34.88 -39.91 1.10
C VAL A 384 -36.30 -39.32 1.21
N PRO A 385 -37.37 -40.05 0.86
CA PRO A 385 -38.73 -39.54 0.98
C PRO A 385 -39.36 -39.84 2.35
N SER A 386 -40.18 -38.87 2.80
CA SER A 386 -41.11 -38.85 3.96
C SER A 386 -40.53 -38.94 5.36
#